data_AF-A0A1H2Q1Q2-F1
#
_entry.id   AF-A0A1H2Q1Q2-F1
#
_cell.length_a   1.000
_cell.length_b   1.000
_cell.length_c   1.000
_cell.angle_alpha   90.00
_cell.angle_beta   90.00
_cell.angle_gamma   90.00
#
_symmetry.space_group_name_H-M   'P 1'
#
loop_
_entity.id
_entity.type
_entity.pdbx_description
1 polymer ?
#
loop_
_entity_poly.entity_id
_entity_poly.type
_entity_poly.pdbx_seq_one_letter_code
_entity_poly.pdbx_strand_id
1 'polypeptide(L)' 'MENEIHATHTCYACGHIMPFAGHVFGGIVVAHGNEVDATISVTGTTGNYVEMAIELQCPKCNAINQFKALHPKT' A
#
# COMPACT_ATOMS: atom_id res chain seq x y z
N MET A 1 8.32 1.70 -17.53
CA MET A 1 8.31 0.53 -16.64
C MET A 1 7.29 0.85 -15.58
N GLU A 2 6.19 0.10 -15.58
CA GLU A 2 5.11 0.27 -14.61
C GLU A 2 5.58 -0.36 -13.30
N ASN A 3 5.83 0.47 -12.29
CA ASN A 3 6.22 0.00 -10.96
C ASN A 3 4.96 -0.40 -10.21
N GLU A 4 4.52 -1.62 -10.49
CA GLU A 4 3.38 -2.25 -9.83
C GLU A 4 3.81 -2.85 -8.49
N ILE A 5 3.06 -2.53 -7.45
CA ILE A 5 3.20 -3.02 -6.09
C ILE A 5 2.17 -4.13 -5.92
N HIS A 6 2.62 -5.29 -5.46
CA HIS A 6 1.75 -6.36 -4.97
C HIS A 6 2.15 -6.70 -3.55
N ALA A 7 1.21 -6.60 -2.61
CA ALA A 7 1.50 -6.84 -1.20
C ALA A 7 0.27 -7.37 -0.46
N THR A 8 0.53 -7.89 0.75
CA THR A 8 -0.51 -8.29 1.70
C THR A 8 -0.27 -7.59 3.02
N HIS A 9 -1.35 -7.22 3.71
CA HIS A 9 -1.29 -6.67 5.07
C HIS A 9 -2.22 -7.47 5.98
N THR A 10 -1.76 -7.78 7.20
CA THR A 10 -2.61 -8.43 8.20
C THR A 10 -3.23 -7.35 9.08
N CYS A 11 -4.56 -7.27 9.11
CA CYS A 11 -5.27 -6.28 9.90
C CYS A 11 -4.92 -6.42 11.39
N TYR A 12 -4.47 -5.33 12.02
CA TYR A 12 -4.06 -5.37 13.43
C TYR A 12 -5.24 -5.67 14.37
N ALA A 13 -6.46 -5.34 13.97
CA ALA A 13 -7.64 -5.44 14.83
C ALA A 13 -8.29 -6.83 14.81
N CYS A 14 -8.33 -7.51 13.67
CA CYS A 14 -9.06 -8.78 13.53
C CYS A 14 -8.27 -9.92 12.87
N GLY A 15 -7.01 -9.69 12.51
CA GLY A 15 -6.15 -10.69 11.87
C GLY A 15 -6.52 -11.06 10.43
N HIS A 16 -7.47 -10.35 9.82
CA HIS A 16 -7.84 -10.58 8.42
C HIS A 16 -6.70 -10.16 7.49
N ILE A 17 -6.35 -11.04 6.54
CA ILE A 17 -5.32 -10.79 5.53
C ILE A 17 -5.96 -10.03 4.37
N MET A 18 -5.37 -8.88 4.03
CA MET A 18 -5.86 -7.94 3.03
C MET A 18 -4.83 -7.83 1.90
N PRO A 19 -5.06 -8.45 0.73
CA PRO A 19 -4.24 -8.25 -0.44
C PRO A 19 -4.53 -6.87 -1.07
N PHE A 20 -3.50 -6.20 -1.57
CA PHE A 20 -3.65 -4.96 -2.31
C PHE A 20 -2.59 -4.85 -3.42
N ALA A 21 -2.97 -4.15 -4.50
CA ALA A 21 -2.06 -3.77 -5.55
C ALA A 21 -2.05 -2.25 -5.75
N GLY A 22 -1.02 -1.72 -6.39
CA GLY A 22 -0.98 -0.30 -6.73
C GLY A 22 0.08 0.01 -7.77
N HIS A 23 -0.13 1.09 -8.52
CA HIS A 23 0.78 1.53 -9.57
C HIS A 23 1.44 2.84 -9.16
N VAL A 24 2.77 2.90 -9.21
CA VAL A 24 3.54 4.12 -8.95
C VAL A 24 3.66 4.94 -10.24
N PHE A 25 3.00 6.10 -10.29
CA PHE A 25 3.07 7.08 -11.39
C PHE A 25 3.72 8.38 -10.92
N GLY A 26 4.98 8.62 -11.28
CA GLY A 26 5.62 9.94 -11.13
C GLY A 26 5.63 10.54 -9.71
N GLY A 27 5.56 9.71 -8.66
CA GLY A 27 5.48 10.14 -7.25
C GLY A 27 4.08 10.04 -6.63
N ILE A 28 3.06 9.61 -7.38
CA ILE A 28 1.73 9.29 -6.87
C ILE A 28 1.54 7.78 -7.00
N VAL A 29 1.07 7.11 -5.94
CA VAL A 29 0.68 5.71 -6.03
C VAL A 29 -0.84 5.66 -6.15
N VAL A 30 -1.33 5.09 -7.25
CA VAL A 30 -2.76 4.78 -7.36
C VAL A 30 -2.92 3.33 -6.94
N ALA A 31 -3.45 3.11 -5.75
CA ALA A 31 -3.73 1.78 -5.24
C ALA A 31 -5.10 1.31 -5.75
N HIS A 32 -5.15 0.06 -6.21
CA HIS A 32 -6.37 -0.62 -6.62
C HIS A 32 -6.31 -2.05 -6.09
N GLY A 33 -7.27 -2.42 -5.25
CA GLY A 33 -7.47 -3.79 -4.81
C GLY A 33 -8.96 -4.10 -4.86
N ASN A 34 -9.34 -5.27 -5.36
CA ASN A 34 -10.75 -5.67 -5.49
C ASN A 34 -11.53 -5.69 -4.16
N GLU A 35 -10.84 -5.66 -3.01
CA GLU A 35 -11.44 -5.84 -1.68
C GLU A 35 -11.08 -4.73 -0.67
N VAL A 36 -10.27 -3.73 -1.03
CA VAL A 36 -9.69 -2.78 -0.06
C VAL A 36 -9.69 -1.36 -0.61
N ASP A 37 -10.37 -0.45 0.10
CA ASP A 37 -10.12 0.98 -0.05
C ASP A 37 -8.72 1.29 0.48
N ALA A 38 -7.81 1.54 -0.46
CA ALA A 38 -6.39 1.75 -0.19
C ALA A 38 -5.98 3.16 -0.62
N THR A 39 -5.37 3.90 0.30
CA THR A 39 -4.69 5.16 -0.01
C THR A 39 -3.18 4.95 0.16
N ILE A 40 -2.41 5.16 -0.91
CA ILE A 40 -0.95 5.05 -0.87
C ILE A 40 -0.35 6.37 -1.35
N SER A 41 0.58 6.91 -0.58
CA SER A 41 1.31 8.15 -0.92
C SER A 41 2.80 7.91 -0.88
N VAL A 42 3.53 8.40 -1.88
CA VAL A 42 4.99 8.44 -1.84
C VAL A 42 5.41 9.57 -0.91
N THR A 43 6.19 9.25 0.12
CA THR A 43 6.67 10.23 1.11
C THR A 43 8.10 10.68 0.84
N GLY A 44 8.84 9.94 0.01
CA GLY A 44 10.23 10.23 -0.30
C GLY A 44 10.90 9.11 -1.07
N THR A 45 12.22 9.22 -1.22
CA THR A 45 13.04 8.14 -1.78
C THR A 45 14.34 8.01 -1.02
N THR A 46 14.81 6.78 -0.82
CA THR A 46 16.07 6.49 -0.12
C THR A 46 16.84 5.41 -0.88
N GLY A 47 18.05 5.74 -1.35
CA GLY A 47 18.83 4.85 -2.22
C GLY A 47 18.01 4.31 -3.40
N ASN A 48 17.93 2.99 -3.51
CA ASN A 48 17.16 2.27 -4.54
C ASN A 48 15.70 2.00 -4.14
N TYR A 49 15.15 2.72 -3.17
CA TYR A 49 13.79 2.52 -2.66
C TYR A 49 12.94 3.79 -2.72
N VAL A 50 11.64 3.59 -2.93
CA VAL A 50 10.56 4.54 -2.77
C VAL A 50 9.96 4.33 -1.39
N GLU A 51 9.84 5.40 -0.61
CA GLU A 51 9.18 5.36 0.70
C GLU A 51 7.70 5.67 0.53
N MET A 52 6.85 4.85 1.17
CA MET A 52 5.40 4.94 1.04
C MET A 52 4.73 5.00 2.40
N ALA A 53 3.73 5.87 2.52
CA ALA A 53 2.71 5.80 3.55
C ALA A 53 1.47 5.12 2.97
N ILE A 54 0.95 4.12 3.67
CA ILE A 54 -0.15 3.26 3.23
C ILE A 54 -1.25 3.32 4.29
N GLU A 55 -2.47 3.55 3.85
CA GLU A 55 -3.70 3.39 4.63
C GLU A 55 -4.61 2.36 3.97
N LEU A 56 -5.03 1.35 4.72
CA LEU A 56 -5.96 0.32 4.28
C LEU A 56 -7.15 0.24 5.24
N GLN A 57 -8.37 0.33 4.73
CA GLN A 57 -9.56 0.01 5.52
C GLN A 57 -9.86 -1.49 5.45
N CYS A 58 -9.95 -2.15 6.61
CA CYS A 58 -10.26 -3.57 6.65
C CYS A 58 -11.72 -3.84 6.25
N PRO A 59 -12.00 -4.64 5.20
CA PRO A 59 -13.37 -4.90 4.77
C PRO A 59 -14.17 -5.73 5.78
N LYS A 60 -13.48 -6.45 6.70
CA LYS A 60 -14.13 -7.32 7.69
C LYS A 60 -14.55 -6.59 8.96
N CYS A 61 -13.77 -5.62 9.43
CA CYS A 61 -13.98 -4.96 10.72
C CYS A 61 -13.95 -3.43 10.66
N ASN A 62 -13.77 -2.85 9.47
CA ASN A 62 -13.67 -1.41 9.21
C ASN A 62 -12.51 -0.69 9.95
N ALA A 63 -11.58 -1.43 10.54
CA ALA A 63 -10.39 -0.83 11.14
C ALA A 63 -9.52 -0.20 10.04
N ILE A 64 -9.12 1.05 10.26
CA ILE A 64 -8.16 1.76 9.42
C ILE A 64 -6.75 1.36 9.85
N ASN A 65 -5.96 0.80 8.93
CA ASN A 65 -4.59 0.34 9.16
C ASN A 65 -3.64 1.28 8.44
N GLN A 66 -2.82 2.01 9.19
CA GLN A 66 -1.81 2.94 8.65
C GLN A 66 -0.41 2.42 8.93
N PHE A 67 0.44 2.34 7.90
CA PHE A 67 1.82 1.87 8.03
C PHE A 67 2.72 2.45 6.94
N LYS A 68 4.03 2.30 7.13
CA LYS A 68 5.06 2.70 6.16
C LYS A 68 5.64 1.47 5.47
N ALA A 69 5.99 1.60 4.20
CA ALA A 69 6.66 0.55 3.44
C ALA A 69 7.73 1.12 2.50
N LEU A 70 8.68 0.26 2.12
CA LEU A 70 9.68 0.55 1.10
C LEU A 70 9.41 -0.31 -0.13
N HIS A 71 9.33 0.32 -1.30
CA HIS A 71 9.22 -0.37 -2.58
C HIS A 71 10.49 -0.15 -3.42
N PRO A 72 11.13 -1.19 -3.97
CA PRO A 72 12.29 -1.02 -4.85
C PRO A 72 11.97 -0.14 -6.06
N LYS A 73 12.89 0.75 -6.44
CA LYS A 73 12.88 1.47 -7.72
C LYS A 73 13.33 0.51 -8.81
N THR A 74 12.48 -0.41 -9.24
CA THR A 74 12.73 -1.17 -10.47
C THR A 74 12.55 -0.31 -11.72
#